data_AF-A0A961U2U9-F1
#
_entry.id   AF-A0A961U2U9-F1
#
_cell.length_a   1.000
_cell.length_b   1.000
_cell.length_c   1.000
_cell.angle_alpha   90.00
_cell.angle_beta   90.00
_cell.angle_gamma   90.00
#
_symmetry.space_group_name_H-M   'P 1'
#
loop_
_entity.id
_entity.type
_entity.pdbx_description
1 polymer ?
#
loop_
_entity_poly.entity_id
_entity_poly.type
_entity_poly.pdbx_seq_one_letter_code
_entity_poly.pdbx_strand_id
1 'polypeptide(L)' 'QAWTAGAKIYWDDTNKRTTNVATSNTLIGVATEAVAGGAGDTIGRVRLNGSF' A
#
# COMPACT_ATOMS: atom_id res chain seq x y z
N GLN A 1 -0.85 6.61 6.21
CA GLN A 1 -1.69 7.09 5.07
C GLN A 1 -2.97 6.29 5.11
N ALA A 2 -4.13 6.90 4.86
CA ALA A 2 -5.39 6.16 4.85
C ALA A 2 -5.53 5.31 3.56
N TRP A 3 -5.89 4.04 3.71
CA TRP A 3 -6.19 3.12 2.61
C TRP A 3 -7.62 2.60 2.72
N THR A 4 -8.23 2.33 1.57
CA THR A 4 -9.50 1.61 1.48
C THR A 4 -9.25 0.17 1.05
N ALA A 5 -10.13 -0.75 1.44
CA ALA A 5 -10.12 -2.09 0.86
C ALA A 5 -10.22 -1.99 -0.68
N GLY A 6 -9.41 -2.76 -1.39
CA GLY A 6 -9.28 -2.74 -2.84
C GLY A 6 -8.40 -1.61 -3.40
N ALA A 7 -7.87 -0.70 -2.56
CA ALA A 7 -6.92 0.32 -3.03
C ALA A 7 -5.65 -0.35 -3.59
N LYS A 8 -5.16 0.15 -4.72
CA LYS A 8 -3.86 -0.28 -5.26
C LYS A 8 -2.74 0.15 -4.32
N ILE A 9 -1.90 -0.80 -3.94
CA ILE A 9 -0.76 -0.56 -3.06
C ILE A 9 0.53 -0.79 -3.84
N TYR A 10 1.46 0.12 -3.61
CA TYR A 10 2.73 0.25 -4.29
C TYR A 10 3.88 0.20 -3.29
N TRP A 11 5.02 -0.29 -3.73
CA TRP A 11 6.30 -0.17 -3.05
C TRP A 11 6.98 1.14 -3.45
N ASP A 12 7.23 2.00 -2.46
CA ASP A 12 8.07 3.19 -2.58
C ASP A 12 9.49 2.83 -2.15
N ASP A 13 10.38 2.70 -3.12
CA ASP A 13 11.76 2.31 -2.86
C ASP A 13 12.63 3.46 -2.35
N THR A 14 12.19 4.71 -2.44
CA THR A 14 12.93 5.85 -1.88
C THR A 14 12.72 5.93 -0.36
N ASN A 15 11.47 5.87 0.07
CA ASN A 15 11.10 5.96 1.49
C ASN A 15 10.99 4.60 2.19
N LYS A 16 11.22 3.50 1.45
CA LYS A 16 11.19 2.11 1.93
C LYS A 16 9.89 1.76 2.65
N ARG A 17 8.76 2.09 2.02
CA ARG A 17 7.43 1.86 2.59
C ARG A 17 6.40 1.51 1.53
N THR A 18 5.29 0.94 1.98
CA THR A 18 4.11 0.77 1.16
C THR A 18 3.31 2.07 1.10
N THR A 19 2.71 2.35 -0.06
CA THR A 19 1.95 3.58 -0.33
C THR A 19 0.81 3.30 -1.31
N ASN A 20 -0.25 4.11 -1.30
CA ASN A 20 -1.27 4.06 -2.35
C ASN A 20 -1.00 5.07 -3.49
N VAL A 21 0.14 5.77 -3.44
CA VAL A 21 0.57 6.72 -4.48
C VAL A 21 1.24 5.96 -5.62
N ALA A 22 0.72 6.10 -6.83
CA ALA A 22 1.20 5.36 -7.99
C ALA A 22 2.50 5.92 -8.60
N THR A 23 2.67 7.25 -8.60
CA THR A 23 3.76 7.91 -9.32
C THR A 23 5.12 7.44 -8.82
N SER A 24 5.96 6.94 -9.74
CA SER A 24 7.32 6.44 -9.49
C SER A 24 7.43 5.28 -8.50
N ASN A 25 6.32 4.61 -8.19
CA ASN A 25 6.28 3.48 -7.25
C ASN A 25 5.85 2.20 -7.96
N THR A 26 6.31 1.06 -7.46
CA THR A 26 6.05 -0.25 -8.08
C THR A 26 4.75 -0.84 -7.57
N LEU A 27 3.80 -1.18 -8.43
CA LEU A 27 2.55 -1.84 -8.00
C LEU A 27 2.87 -3.24 -7.44
N ILE A 28 2.47 -3.51 -6.20
CA ILE A 28 2.69 -4.82 -5.56
C ILE A 28 1.40 -5.61 -5.32
N GLY A 29 0.25 -4.91 -5.22
CA GLY A 29 -0.98 -5.56 -4.80
C GLY A 29 -2.14 -4.63 -4.55
N VAL A 30 -3.13 -5.14 -3.83
CA VAL A 30 -4.29 -4.39 -3.35
C VAL A 30 -4.47 -4.54 -1.84
N ALA A 31 -4.93 -3.48 -1.18
CA ALA A 31 -5.25 -3.53 0.26
C ALA A 31 -6.44 -4.47 0.50
N THR A 32 -6.32 -5.38 1.47
CA THR A 32 -7.43 -6.28 1.84
C THR A 32 -8.39 -5.65 2.83
N GLU A 33 -7.90 -4.70 3.61
CA GLU A 33 -8.63 -4.05 4.71
C GLU A 33 -8.39 -2.53 4.66
N ALA A 34 -9.30 -1.77 5.24
CA ALA A 34 -9.10 -0.33 5.40
C ALA A 34 -8.02 -0.07 6.46
N VAL A 35 -7.16 0.92 6.21
CA VAL A 35 -6.14 1.39 7.15
C VAL A 35 -6.44 2.85 7.43
N ALA A 36 -6.54 3.23 8.71
CA ALA A 36 -6.74 4.61 9.08
C ALA A 36 -5.47 5.45 8.81
N GLY A 37 -5.62 6.78 8.78
CA GLY A 37 -4.55 7.69 8.40
C GLY A 37 -3.67 8.18 9.55
N GLY A 38 -3.85 7.68 10.77
CA GLY A 38 -3.22 8.16 11.98
C GLY A 38 -1.76 7.72 12.14
N ALA A 39 -1.05 8.38 13.07
CA ALA A 39 0.37 8.09 13.32
C ALA A 39 0.62 6.69 13.88
N GLY A 40 -0.38 6.07 14.53
CA GLY A 40 -0.31 4.69 15.03
C GLY A 40 -0.62 3.61 13.99
N ASP A 41 -1.19 3.99 12.84
CA ASP A 41 -1.62 3.06 11.79
C ASP A 41 -0.43 2.69 10.89
N THR A 42 0.47 1.86 11.44
CA THR A 42 1.74 1.51 10.81
C THR A 42 1.73 0.16 10.07
N ILE A 43 0.63 -0.59 10.19
CA ILE A 43 0.48 -1.91 9.58
C ILE A 43 -0.68 -1.85 8.58
N GLY A 44 -0.44 -2.37 7.37
CA GLY A 44 -1.46 -2.56 6.35
C GLY A 44 -1.39 -3.96 5.74
N ARG A 45 -2.54 -4.53 5.40
CA ARG A 45 -2.64 -5.88 4.82
C ARG A 45 -2.84 -5.79 3.31
N VAL A 46 -1.95 -6.43 2.57
CA VAL A 46 -1.91 -6.37 1.10
C VAL A 46 -2.01 -7.77 0.53
N ARG A 47 -2.98 -8.00 -0.36
CA ARG A 47 -2.99 -9.16 -1.24
C ARG A 47 -2.02 -8.88 -2.38
N LEU A 48 -0.98 -9.70 -2.49
CA LEU A 48 0.00 -9.60 -3.58
C LEU A 48 -0.64 -10.11 -4.88
N ASN A 49 -0.37 -9.41 -5.99
CA ASN A 49 -0.95 -9.73 -7.30
C ASN A 49 -0.17 -10.82 -8.07
N GLY A 50 0.87 -11.42 -7.47
CA GLY A 50 1.84 -12.23 -8.20
C GLY A 50 2.85 -11.35 -8.95
N SER A 51 4.00 -11.91 -9.32
CA SER A 51 5.14 -11.15 -9.86
C SER A 51 5.68 -11.75 -11.14
N PHE A 52 5.02 -11.60 -12.30
CA PHE A 52 5.60 -11.86 -13.63
C PHE A 52 4.80 -11.10 -14.69
#